data_AF-A0A1G0IEF9-F1
#
_entry.id   AF-A0A1G0IEF9-F1
#
_cell.length_a   1.000
_cell.length_b   1.000
_cell.length_c   1.000
_cell.angle_alpha   90.00
_cell.angle_beta   90.00
_cell.angle_gamma   90.00
#
_symmetry.space_group_name_H-M   'P 1'
#
loop_
_entity.id
_entity.type
_entity.pdbx_description
1 polymer ?
#
loop_
_entity_poly.entity_id
_entity_poly.type
_entity_poly.pdbx_seq_one_letter_code
_entity_poly.pdbx_strand_id
1 'polypeptide(L)'
;MNKPLSTFERKMKNPKFKKVFEAGYRKLLFSELMISIMEGDDVSIRNLAKEADISKSVIQNLRSGKQHDINVSNLIKIAHAFGYEVILEKGDERLMLEETTAKDSKKQLSVVVAA
;
A
#
# COMPACT_ATOMS: atom_id res chain seq x y z
N MET A 1 -28.91 -11.45 27.03
CA MET A 1 -27.71 -11.01 27.78
C MET A 1 -27.04 -9.88 27.01
N ASN A 2 -26.84 -8.71 27.61
CA ASN A 2 -26.06 -7.65 26.97
C ASN A 2 -24.58 -7.94 27.18
N LYS A 3 -23.85 -8.24 26.10
CA LYS A 3 -22.40 -8.46 26.16
C LYS A 3 -21.74 -7.13 26.58
N PRO A 4 -20.91 -7.11 27.65
CA PRO A 4 -20.22 -5.90 28.04
C PRO A 4 -19.25 -5.48 26.93
N LEU A 5 -19.14 -4.17 26.71
CA LEU A 5 -18.20 -3.62 25.74
C LEU A 5 -16.77 -3.99 26.11
N SER A 6 -16.01 -4.42 25.13
CA SER A 6 -14.57 -4.60 25.21
C SER A 6 -13.87 -3.31 25.58
N THR A 7 -12.63 -3.42 26.07
CA THR A 7 -11.78 -2.25 26.33
C THR A 7 -11.56 -1.42 25.07
N PHE A 8 -11.47 -2.06 23.90
CA PHE A 8 -11.37 -1.38 22.63
C PHE A 8 -12.62 -0.53 22.35
N GLU A 9 -13.81 -1.14 22.36
CA GLU A 9 -15.07 -0.44 22.08
C GLU A 9 -15.33 0.70 23.08
N ARG A 10 -15.01 0.49 24.36
CA ARG A 10 -15.13 1.53 25.38
C ARG A 10 -14.19 2.71 25.11
N LYS A 11 -12.93 2.46 24.71
CA LYS A 11 -11.96 3.52 24.41
C LYS A 11 -12.28 4.26 23.11
N MET A 12 -12.80 3.56 22.08
CA MET A 12 -13.18 4.16 20.80
C MET A 12 -14.34 5.15 20.88
N LYS A 13 -15.13 5.14 21.96
CA LYS A 13 -16.15 6.16 22.24
C LYS A 13 -15.56 7.53 22.60
N ASN A 14 -14.30 7.60 23.04
CA ASN A 14 -13.63 8.86 23.32
C ASN A 14 -13.06 9.46 22.01
N PRO A 15 -13.51 10.65 21.55
CA PRO A 15 -13.07 11.22 20.28
C PRO A 15 -11.56 11.49 20.20
N LYS A 16 -10.92 11.88 21.32
CA LYS A 16 -9.48 12.12 21.38
C LYS A 16 -8.71 10.81 21.22
N PHE A 17 -9.14 9.76 21.92
CA PHE A 17 -8.55 8.43 21.77
C PHE A 17 -8.73 7.90 20.35
N LYS A 18 -9.96 7.95 19.83
CA LYS A 18 -10.31 7.50 18.48
C LYS A 18 -9.44 8.18 17.42
N LYS A 19 -9.28 9.51 17.47
CA LYS A 19 -8.45 10.27 16.52
C LYS A 19 -6.99 9.81 16.53
N VAL A 20 -6.39 9.61 17.70
CA VAL A 20 -5.00 9.15 17.83
C VAL A 20 -4.87 7.70 17.36
N PHE A 21 -5.81 6.84 17.76
CA PHE A 21 -5.86 5.45 17.34
C PHE A 21 -5.95 5.33 15.82
N GLU A 22 -6.89 6.02 15.18
CA GLU A 22 -7.06 6.00 13.72
C GLU A 22 -5.84 6.56 12.98
N ALA A 23 -5.19 7.58 13.52
CA ALA A 23 -3.94 8.09 12.95
C ALA A 23 -2.81 7.07 13.02
N GLY A 24 -2.69 6.35 14.14
CA GLY A 24 -1.73 5.24 14.29
C GLY A 24 -2.09 4.06 13.39
N TYR A 25 -3.36 3.70 13.32
CA TYR A 25 -3.86 2.62 12.49
C TYR A 25 -3.59 2.89 11.00
N ARG A 26 -3.88 4.09 10.49
CA ARG A 26 -3.55 4.46 9.10
C ARG A 26 -2.07 4.35 8.77
N LYS A 27 -1.20 4.64 9.74
CA LYS A 27 0.25 4.50 9.59
C LYS A 27 0.72 3.04 9.54
N LEU A 28 -0.05 2.12 10.15
CA LEU A 28 0.22 0.69 10.20
C LEU A 28 -0.33 -0.06 8.98
N LEU A 29 -1.45 0.39 8.41
CA LEU A 29 -2.13 -0.30 7.30
C LEU A 29 -1.19 -0.67 6.15
N PHE A 30 -0.30 0.24 5.73
CA PHE A 30 0.60 -0.05 4.62
C PHE A 30 1.68 -1.07 4.98
N SER A 31 2.23 -1.00 6.20
CA SER A 31 3.18 -2.03 6.68
C SER A 31 2.50 -3.39 6.82
N GLU A 32 1.25 -3.44 7.27
CA GLU A 32 0.46 -4.67 7.39
C GLU A 32 0.15 -5.27 6.01
N LEU A 33 -0.23 -4.42 5.04
CA LEU A 33 -0.41 -4.83 3.65
C LEU A 33 0.88 -5.44 3.09
N MET A 34 2.02 -4.77 3.28
CA MET A 34 3.31 -5.28 2.82
C MET A 34 3.69 -6.61 3.46
N ILE A 35 3.47 -6.76 4.77
CA ILE A 35 3.73 -8.03 5.46
C ILE A 35 2.83 -9.13 4.91
N SER A 36 1.52 -8.86 4.80
CA SER A 36 0.53 -9.83 4.30
C SER A 36 0.85 -10.34 2.90
N ILE A 37 1.22 -9.44 1.98
CA ILE A 37 1.51 -9.83 0.60
C ILE A 37 2.85 -10.59 0.54
N MET A 38 3.87 -10.14 1.28
CA MET A 38 5.17 -10.83 1.31
C MET A 38 5.10 -12.23 1.94
N GLU A 39 4.23 -12.43 2.95
CA GLU A 39 3.99 -13.74 3.56
C GLU A 39 3.22 -14.69 2.63
N GLY A 40 2.28 -14.17 1.83
CA GLY A 40 1.49 -14.95 0.87
C GLY A 40 2.32 -15.52 -0.28
N ASP A 41 3.30 -14.74 -0.77
CA ASP A 41 4.06 -15.04 -1.99
C ASP A 41 5.51 -15.54 -1.74
N ASP A 42 5.91 -15.74 -0.47
CA ASP A 42 7.30 -16.08 -0.05
C ASP A 42 8.38 -15.14 -0.63
N VAL A 43 8.04 -13.86 -0.78
CA VAL A 43 8.91 -12.87 -1.42
C VAL A 43 9.82 -12.22 -0.38
N SER A 44 11.13 -12.44 -0.50
CA SER A 44 12.11 -11.71 0.31
C SER A 44 12.17 -10.21 -0.06
N ILE A 45 12.54 -9.35 0.90
CA ILE A 45 12.81 -7.92 0.66
C ILE A 45 13.77 -7.71 -0.51
N ARG A 46 14.76 -8.59 -0.65
CA ARG A 46 15.76 -8.51 -1.71
C ARG A 46 15.14 -8.75 -3.09
N ASN A 47 14.23 -9.72 -3.20
CA ASN A 47 13.58 -10.06 -4.45
C ASN A 47 12.60 -8.96 -4.84
N LEU A 48 11.75 -8.51 -3.90
CA LEU A 48 10.81 -7.41 -4.15
C LEU A 48 11.53 -6.13 -4.57
N ALA A 49 12.60 -5.75 -3.88
CA ALA A 49 13.39 -4.57 -4.24
C ALA A 49 13.96 -4.66 -5.66
N LYS A 50 14.38 -5.86 -6.09
CA LYS A 50 14.92 -6.10 -7.42
C LYS A 50 13.83 -6.03 -8.50
N GLU A 51 12.70 -6.68 -8.26
CA GLU A 51 11.59 -6.78 -9.20
C GLU A 51 10.87 -5.45 -9.37
N ALA A 52 10.62 -4.76 -8.27
CA ALA A 52 9.98 -3.46 -8.27
C ALA A 52 10.95 -2.29 -8.56
N ASP A 53 12.23 -2.53 -8.89
CA ASP A 53 13.24 -1.47 -9.15
C ASP A 53 13.23 -0.36 -8.06
N ILE A 54 13.24 -0.77 -6.79
CA ILE A 54 13.19 0.09 -5.60
C ILE A 54 14.34 -0.31 -4.67
N SER A 55 14.90 0.66 -3.95
CA SER A 55 15.96 0.35 -2.99
C SER A 55 15.46 -0.54 -1.84
N LYS A 56 16.31 -1.47 -1.40
CA LYS A 56 16.00 -2.35 -0.25
C LYS A 56 15.66 -1.55 1.01
N SER A 57 16.27 -0.39 1.21
CA SER A 57 16.01 0.47 2.37
C SER A 57 14.62 1.07 2.33
N VAL A 58 14.12 1.48 1.15
CA VAL A 58 12.74 1.97 0.99
C VAL A 58 11.75 0.85 1.28
N ILE A 59 11.92 -0.33 0.66
CA ILE A 59 11.05 -1.50 0.93
C ILE A 59 11.06 -1.85 2.42
N GLN A 60 12.25 -1.90 3.05
CA GLN A 60 12.36 -2.21 4.48
C GLN A 60 11.72 -1.14 5.37
N ASN A 61 11.84 0.15 5.05
CA ASN A 61 11.24 1.23 5.83
C ASN A 61 9.72 1.24 5.72
N LEU A 62 9.18 0.93 4.54
CA LEU A 62 7.74 0.77 4.33
C LEU A 62 7.22 -0.45 5.11
N ARG A 63 7.89 -1.60 5.00
CA ARG A 63 7.54 -2.83 5.72
C ARG A 63 7.58 -2.66 7.24
N SER A 64 8.56 -1.93 7.77
CA SER A 64 8.68 -1.70 9.22
C SER A 64 7.79 -0.59 9.75
N GLY A 65 7.08 0.14 8.87
CA GLY A 65 6.31 1.31 9.25
C GLY A 65 7.17 2.50 9.69
N LYS A 66 8.47 2.53 9.34
CA LYS A 66 9.33 3.70 9.56
C LYS A 66 9.04 4.81 8.55
N GLN A 67 8.62 4.44 7.35
CA GLN A 67 8.15 5.33 6.29
C GLN A 67 6.65 5.08 6.08
N HIS A 68 5.86 6.17 6.01
CA HIS A 68 4.39 6.09 5.91
C HIS A 68 3.88 6.67 4.59
N ASP A 69 4.75 7.33 3.84
CA ASP A 69 4.51 7.93 2.54
C ASP A 69 5.18 7.10 1.45
N ILE A 70 4.50 6.95 0.32
CA ILE A 70 5.02 6.27 -0.86
C ILE A 70 4.68 7.10 -2.09
N ASN A 71 5.61 7.20 -3.03
CA ASN A 71 5.30 7.81 -4.31
C ASN A 71 4.38 6.86 -5.12
N VAL A 72 3.54 7.42 -5.98
CA VAL A 72 2.57 6.62 -6.74
C VAL A 72 3.27 5.61 -7.65
N SER A 73 4.43 5.97 -8.22
CA SER A 73 5.20 5.05 -9.07
C SER A 73 5.69 3.81 -8.32
N ASN A 74 6.22 3.95 -7.10
CA ASN A 74 6.65 2.79 -6.31
C ASN A 74 5.46 1.96 -5.86
N LEU A 75 4.31 2.57 -5.55
CA LEU A 75 3.09 1.82 -5.24
C LEU A 75 2.70 0.91 -6.41
N ILE A 76 2.67 1.45 -7.64
CA ILE A 76 2.37 0.69 -8.86
C ILE A 76 3.38 -0.45 -9.06
N LYS A 77 4.68 -0.17 -8.97
CA LYS A 77 5.72 -1.20 -9.14
C LYS A 77 5.61 -2.31 -8.11
N ILE A 78 5.33 -1.97 -6.85
CA ILE A 78 5.15 -2.95 -5.79
C ILE A 78 3.90 -3.79 -6.07
N ALA A 79 2.78 -3.15 -6.44
CA ALA A 79 1.55 -3.87 -6.80
C ALA A 79 1.79 -4.87 -7.93
N HIS A 80 2.47 -4.44 -9.00
CA HIS A 80 2.76 -5.30 -10.16
C HIS A 80 3.72 -6.44 -9.82
N ALA A 81 4.72 -6.21 -8.95
CA ALA A 81 5.62 -7.25 -8.47
C ALA A 81 4.89 -8.38 -7.70
N PHE A 82 3.67 -8.10 -7.23
CA PHE A 82 2.80 -9.06 -6.55
C PHE A 82 1.60 -9.49 -7.41
N GLY A 83 1.61 -9.19 -8.71
CA GLY A 83 0.54 -9.58 -9.64
C GLY A 83 -0.77 -8.79 -9.47
N TYR A 84 -0.75 -7.64 -8.80
CA TYR A 84 -1.89 -6.74 -8.70
C TYR A 84 -1.80 -5.62 -9.73
N GLU A 85 -2.96 -5.14 -10.17
CA GLU A 85 -3.10 -3.94 -10.97
C GLU A 85 -3.60 -2.76 -10.14
N VAL A 86 -3.15 -1.55 -10.46
CA VAL A 86 -3.65 -0.33 -9.82
C VAL A 86 -4.69 0.32 -10.74
N ILE A 87 -5.96 0.28 -10.31
CA ILE A 87 -7.09 0.77 -11.10
C ILE A 87 -7.77 1.94 -10.37
N LEU A 88 -8.00 3.03 -11.08
CA LEU A 88 -8.93 4.09 -10.68
C LEU A 88 -10.32 3.76 -11.24
N GLU A 89 -11.29 3.59 -10.35
CA GLU A 89 -12.67 3.24 -10.71
C GLU A 89 -13.63 4.41 -10.44
N LYS A 90 -14.48 4.73 -11.41
CA LYS A 90 -15.51 5.77 -11.32
C LYS A 90 -16.81 5.29 -11.97
N GLY A 91 -17.70 4.72 -11.16
CA GLY A 91 -18.89 4.05 -11.70
C GLY A 91 -18.45 2.84 -12.53
N ASP A 92 -18.85 2.80 -13.80
CA ASP A 92 -18.43 1.75 -14.75
C ASP A 92 -17.08 2.05 -15.43
N GLU A 93 -16.51 3.25 -15.23
CA GLU A 93 -15.22 3.63 -15.81
C GLU A 93 -14.06 3.04 -15.01
N ARG A 94 -13.13 2.36 -15.71
CA ARG A 94 -11.91 1.81 -15.11
C ARG A 94 -10.67 2.28 -15.86
N LEU A 95 -9.78 2.93 -15.14
CA LEU A 95 -8.53 3.48 -15.64
C LEU A 95 -7.36 2.79 -14.93
N MET A 96 -6.62 1.96 -15.66
CA MET A 96 -5.42 1.29 -15.16
C MET A 96 -4.23 2.25 -15.18
N LEU A 97 -3.48 2.28 -14.07
CA LEU A 97 -2.27 3.08 -13.92
C LEU A 97 -1.06 2.21 -14.23
N GLU A 98 -0.24 2.64 -15.19
CA GLU A 98 0.98 1.95 -15.57
C GLU A 98 2.18 2.90 -15.53
N GLU A 99 3.36 2.35 -15.22
CA GLU A 99 4.63 3.06 -15.44
C GLU A 99 5.11 2.79 -16.88
N THR A 100 5.26 3.84 -17.69
CA THR A 100 5.80 3.71 -19.04
C THR A 100 7.25 4.17 -19.11
N THR A 101 8.05 3.41 -19.84
CA THR A 101 9.36 3.85 -20.33
C THR A 101 9.17 4.38 -21.75
N ALA A 102 8.83 5.66 -21.91
CA ALA A 102 8.99 6.29 -23.22
C ALA A 102 10.48 6.26 -23.59
N LYS A 103 10.80 5.96 -24.85
CA LYS A 103 12.17 5.75 -25.37
C LYS A 103 13.14 6.93 -25.16
N ASP A 104 12.67 8.07 -24.68
CA ASP A 104 13.48 9.21 -24.28
C ASP A 104 13.20 9.63 -22.81
N SER A 105 13.88 8.93 -21.90
CA SER A 105 14.48 9.45 -20.66
C SER A 105 13.64 10.05 -19.53
N LYS A 106 12.30 9.93 -19.49
CA LYS A 106 11.54 10.14 -18.24
C LYS A 106 10.46 9.08 -18.05
N LYS A 107 10.54 8.34 -16.93
CA LYS A 107 9.46 7.46 -16.45
C LYS A 107 8.21 8.32 -16.27
N GLN A 108 7.15 8.06 -17.05
CA GLN A 108 5.88 8.75 -16.95
C GLN A 108 4.78 7.77 -16.54
N LEU A 109 3.94 8.22 -15.61
CA LEU A 109 2.67 7.58 -15.30
C LEU A 109 1.76 7.71 -16.52
N SER A 110 1.25 6.59 -16.99
CA SER A 110 0.27 6.54 -18.07
C SER A 110 -1.04 5.94 -17.57
N VAL A 111 -2.10 6.21 -18.32
CA VAL A 111 -3.44 5.72 -18.02
C VAL A 111 -3.95 4.95 -19.23
N VAL A 112 -4.40 3.72 -19.00
CA VAL A 112 -5.00 2.86 -20.02
C VAL A 112 -6.43 2.52 -19.59
N VAL A 113 -7.36 2.45 -20.54
CA VAL A 113 -8.73 1.99 -20.23
C VAL A 113 -8.67 0.50 -19.93
N ALA A 114 -9.08 0.11 -18.72
CA ALA A 114 -9.17 -1.29 -18.34
C ALA A 114 -10.48 -1.89 -18.92
N ALA A 115 -10.36 -3.03 -19.60
CA ALA A 115 -11.47 -3.76 -20.20
C ALA A 115 -12.26 -4.59 -19.18
#